data_AF-A0A094KVL7-F1
#
_entry.id   AF-A0A094KVL7-F1
#
_cell.length_a   1.000
_cell.length_b   1.000
_cell.length_c   1.000
_cell.angle_alpha   90.00
_cell.angle_beta   90.00
_cell.angle_gamma   90.00
#
_symmetry.space_group_name_H-M   'P 1'
#
loop_
_entity.id
_entity.type
_entity.pdbx_description
1 polymer ?
#
loop_
_entity_poly.entity_id
_entity_poly.type
_entity_poly.pdbx_seq_one_letter_code
_entity_poly.pdbx_strand_id
1 'polypeptide(L)' 'MKISTLFADDIFRSKIGVFSITKLSSHYPYHLQGKALNCLNAIIEIGDLLFSLDKPLPKDIKNNEFVEFNVERLDCTIE' A
#
# COMPACT_ATOMS: atom_id res chain seq x y z
N MET A 1 12.19 -10.65 1.19
CA MET A 1 12.23 -9.17 1.16
C MET A 1 10.86 -8.66 1.54
N LYS A 2 10.77 -7.88 2.61
CA LYS A 2 9.51 -7.30 3.09
C LYS A 2 9.62 -5.79 3.06
N ILE A 3 8.59 -5.12 2.55
CA ILE A 3 8.51 -3.66 2.57
C ILE A 3 7.46 -3.24 3.61
N SER A 4 7.85 -2.41 4.56
CA SER A 4 6.95 -1.85 5.55
C SER A 4 6.66 -0.39 5.18
N THR A 5 5.38 -0.02 5.17
CA THR A 5 4.98 1.38 5.02
C THR A 5 4.93 2.05 6.38
N LEU A 6 5.23 3.35 6.43
CA LEU A 6 5.12 4.17 7.62
C LEU A 6 4.34 5.44 7.33
N PHE A 7 3.48 5.80 8.26
CA PHE A 7 2.56 6.93 8.19
C PHE A 7 1.62 6.82 6.99
N ALA A 8 1.00 5.66 6.79
CA ALA A 8 0.02 5.50 5.71
C ALA A 8 -1.20 6.39 5.94
N ASP A 9 -1.69 7.06 4.91
CA ASP A 9 -2.91 7.88 4.95
C ASP A 9 -3.72 7.73 3.66
N ASP A 10 -4.89 8.38 3.64
CA ASP A 10 -5.82 8.38 2.51
C ASP A 10 -5.95 6.99 1.87
N ILE A 11 -6.25 5.99 2.69
CA ILE A 11 -6.37 4.60 2.24
C ILE A 11 -7.79 4.40 1.72
N PHE A 12 -7.94 4.13 0.43
CA PHE A 12 -9.23 3.89 -0.20
C PHE A 12 -9.18 2.83 -1.30
N ARG A 13 -10.37 2.29 -1.64
CA ARG A 13 -10.51 1.39 -2.79
C ARG A 13 -10.23 2.16 -4.08
N SER A 14 -9.34 1.63 -4.91
CA SER A 14 -9.07 2.21 -6.22
C SER A 14 -10.12 1.79 -7.23
N LYS A 15 -10.52 2.74 -8.08
CA LYS A 15 -11.45 2.49 -9.20
C LYS A 15 -10.75 1.87 -10.40
N ILE A 16 -9.44 2.04 -10.50
CA ILE A 16 -8.62 1.57 -11.61
C ILE A 16 -7.73 0.46 -11.06
N GLY A 17 -7.58 -0.66 -11.78
CA GLY A 17 -6.78 -1.79 -11.33
C GLY A 17 -5.36 -1.73 -11.86
N VAL A 18 -4.51 -0.85 -11.31
CA VAL A 18 -3.13 -0.66 -11.77
C VAL A 18 -2.16 -0.79 -10.60
N PHE A 19 -1.00 -1.37 -10.85
CA PHE A 19 0.11 -1.35 -9.90
C PHE A 19 0.94 -0.09 -10.13
N SER A 20 1.08 0.76 -9.12
CA SER A 20 1.86 1.98 -9.24
C SER A 20 2.56 2.38 -7.94
N ILE A 21 3.73 3.00 -8.08
CA ILE A 21 4.45 3.68 -7.01
C ILE A 21 4.87 5.03 -7.59
N THR A 22 4.26 6.11 -7.10
CA THR A 22 4.45 7.46 -7.63
C THR A 22 5.00 8.36 -6.54
N LYS A 23 6.18 8.95 -6.75
CA LYS A 23 6.71 9.95 -5.83
C LYS A 23 5.85 11.22 -5.91
N LEU A 24 5.35 11.70 -4.78
CA LEU A 24 4.65 12.97 -4.71
C LEU A 24 5.65 14.13 -4.64
N SER A 25 5.24 15.33 -5.07
CA SER A 25 6.08 16.53 -5.16
C SER A 25 6.64 16.99 -3.81
N SER A 26 5.99 16.63 -2.70
CA SER A 26 6.49 16.88 -1.34
C SER A 26 7.74 16.06 -1.02
N HIS A 27 8.55 16.52 -0.05
CA HIS A 27 9.90 15.97 0.21
C HIS A 27 9.97 14.46 0.51
N TYR A 28 8.90 13.84 1.03
CA TYR A 28 8.92 12.43 1.47
C TYR A 28 7.85 11.53 0.85
N PRO A 29 6.59 11.95 0.64
CA PRO A 29 5.53 10.99 0.45
C PRO A 29 5.49 10.36 -0.95
N TYR A 30 4.94 9.16 -1.00
CA TYR A 30 4.64 8.39 -2.20
C TYR A 30 3.15 8.07 -2.21
N HIS A 31 2.56 8.04 -3.41
CA HIS A 31 1.25 7.47 -3.66
C HIS A 31 1.44 6.08 -4.25
N LEU A 32 0.82 5.07 -3.63
CA LEU A 32 0.94 3.67 -3.99
C LEU A 32 -0.43 3.14 -4.39
N GLN A 33 -0.44 2.25 -5.37
CA GLN A 33 -1.63 1.53 -5.81
C GLN A 33 -1.30 0.05 -5.97
N GLY A 34 -2.11 -0.80 -5.35
CA GLY A 34 -1.85 -2.23 -5.24
C GLY A 34 -3.10 -3.04 -5.00
N LYS A 35 -2.93 -4.37 -4.92
CA LYS A 35 -4.01 -5.31 -4.66
C LYS A 35 -3.96 -5.75 -3.20
N ALA A 36 -5.09 -5.68 -2.49
CA ALA A 36 -5.20 -6.19 -1.13
C ALA A 36 -5.08 -7.73 -1.12
N LEU A 37 -3.95 -8.26 -0.70
CA LEU A 37 -3.73 -9.70 -0.63
C LEU A 37 -4.31 -10.29 0.67
N ASN A 38 -4.15 -9.57 1.76
CA ASN A 38 -4.68 -9.95 3.07
C ASN A 38 -5.16 -8.72 3.84
N CYS A 39 -6.47 -8.47 3.84
CA CYS A 39 -7.08 -7.35 4.55
C CYS A 39 -6.91 -7.43 6.07
N LEU A 40 -6.86 -8.64 6.66
CA LEU A 40 -6.73 -8.81 8.11
C LEU A 40 -5.35 -8.34 8.60
N ASN A 41 -4.30 -8.69 7.86
CA ASN A 41 -2.92 -8.32 8.16
C ASN A 41 -2.44 -7.07 7.41
N ALA A 42 -3.35 -6.41 6.68
CA ALA A 42 -3.08 -5.24 5.85
C ALA A 42 -1.87 -5.41 4.90
N ILE A 43 -1.84 -6.55 4.19
CA ILE A 43 -0.80 -6.86 3.19
C ILE A 43 -1.30 -6.49 1.79
N ILE A 44 -0.53 -5.65 1.11
CA ILE A 44 -0.77 -5.20 -0.26
C ILE A 44 0.31 -5.75 -1.18
N GLU A 45 -0.12 -6.24 -2.34
CA GLU A 45 0.74 -6.64 -3.45
C GLU A 45 0.84 -5.48 -4.47
N ILE A 46 2.06 -5.10 -4.84
CA ILE A 46 2.33 -4.14 -5.92
C ILE A 46 3.36 -4.74 -6.86
N GLY A 47 2.91 -5.20 -8.03
CA GLY A 47 3.75 -6.04 -8.89
C GLY A 47 4.15 -7.31 -8.14
N ASP A 48 5.46 -7.56 -8.04
CA ASP A 48 6.01 -8.74 -7.34
C ASP A 48 6.43 -8.46 -5.88
N LEU A 49 6.09 -7.27 -5.36
CA LEU A 49 6.49 -6.82 -4.02
C LEU A 49 5.33 -6.86 -3.03
N LEU A 50 5.64 -7.25 -1.79
CA LEU A 50 4.68 -7.28 -0.68
C LEU A 50 4.94 -6.12 0.28
N PHE A 51 3.90 -5.32 0.49
CA PHE A 51 3.88 -4.17 1.37
C PHE A 51 3.00 -4.47 2.59
N SER A 52 3.54 -4.25 3.77
CA SER A 52 2.81 -4.29 5.04
C SER A 52 2.43 -2.88 5.43
N LEU A 53 1.13 -2.60 5.53
CA LEU A 53 0.63 -1.32 6.04
C LEU A 53 0.84 -1.24 7.55
N ASP A 54 1.16 -0.04 8.04
CA ASP A 54 1.20 0.31 9.47
C ASP A 54 -0.19 0.64 10.04
N LYS A 55 -1.22 0.61 9.19
CA LYS A 55 -2.63 0.83 9.54
C LYS A 55 -3.52 -0.26 8.96
N PRO A 56 -4.67 -0.55 9.59
CA PRO A 56 -5.64 -1.47 9.03
C PRO A 56 -6.26 -0.91 7.75
N LEU A 57 -6.64 -1.81 6.84
CA LEU A 57 -7.44 -1.43 5.67
C LEU A 57 -8.89 -1.05 6.09
N PRO A 58 -9.53 -0.10 5.38
CA PRO A 58 -10.96 0.13 5.48
C PRO A 58 -11.79 -1.17 5.38
N LYS A 59 -12.83 -1.29 6.21
CA LYS A 59 -13.61 -2.53 6.38
C LYS A 59 -14.41 -2.95 5.14
N ASP A 60 -14.65 -2.02 4.23
CA ASP A 60 -15.35 -2.24 2.98
C ASP A 60 -14.44 -2.80 1.87
N ILE A 61 -13.12 -2.80 2.08
CA ILE A 61 -12.14 -3.37 1.14
C ILE A 61 -12.02 -4.87 1.35
N LYS A 62 -12.06 -5.61 0.25
CA LYS A 62 -11.95 -7.08 0.23
C LYS A 62 -10.63 -7.53 -0.40
N ASN A 63 -10.22 -8.75 -0.06
CA ASN A 63 -9.08 -9.38 -0.73
C ASN A 63 -9.30 -9.39 -2.25
N ASN A 64 -8.21 -9.23 -3.00
CA ASN A 64 -8.15 -9.07 -4.45
C ASN A 64 -8.74 -7.77 -5.03
N GLU A 65 -9.24 -6.85 -4.20
CA GLU A 65 -9.58 -5.50 -4.66
C GLU A 65 -8.33 -4.62 -4.73
N PHE A 66 -8.33 -3.68 -5.68
CA PHE A 66 -7.29 -2.66 -5.74
C PHE A 66 -7.55 -1.57 -4.71
N VAL A 67 -6.47 -1.11 -4.11
CA VAL A 67 -6.42 -0.06 -3.11
C VAL A 67 -5.36 0.95 -3.52
N GLU A 68 -5.57 2.18 -3.11
CA GLU A 68 -4.58 3.24 -3.24
C GLU A 68 -4.47 4.02 -1.92
N PHE A 69 -3.28 4.52 -1.65
CA PHE A 69 -2.93 5.16 -0.39
C PHE A 69 -1.65 5.98 -0.52
N ASN A 70 -1.43 6.95 0.37
CA ASN A 70 -0.13 7.58 0.48
C ASN A 70 0.63 7.07 1.69
N VAL A 71 1.96 7.18 1.62
CA VAL A 71 2.89 6.82 2.69
C VAL A 71 4.01 7.84 2.72
N GLU A 72 4.52 8.18 3.90
CA GLU A 72 5.66 9.09 4.01
C GLU A 72 7.00 8.36 3.90
N ARG A 73 7.04 7.09 4.30
CA ARG A 73 8.28 6.31 4.32
C ARG A 73 8.03 4.84 3.99
N LEU A 74 9.00 4.26 3.27
CA LEU A 74 9.07 2.85 2.92
C LEU A 74 10.38 2.29 3.45
N ASP A 75 10.30 1.26 4.29
CA ASP A 75 11.48 0.55 4.81
C ASP A 75 11.53 -0.85 4.21
N CYS A 76 12.69 -1.22 3.67
CA CYS A 76 12.94 -2.54 3.14
C CYS A 76 13.80 -3.35 4.12
N THR A 77 13.31 -4.52 4.52
CA THR A 77 14.08 -5.46 5.34
C THR A 77 14.38 -6.73 4.55
N ILE A 78 15.63 -7.16 4.61
CA ILE A 78 16.10 -8.45 4.10
C ILE A 78 16.17 -9.37 5.32
N GLU A 79 15.35 -10.43 5.32
CA GLU A 79 15.42 -11.54 6.26
C GLU A 79 16.21 -12.69 5.63
#